data_AF-A0A202DFI5-F1
#
_entry.id   AF-A0A202DFI5-F1
#
_cell.length_a   1.000
_cell.length_b   1.000
_cell.length_c   1.000
_cell.angle_alpha   90.00
_cell.angle_beta   90.00
_cell.angle_gamma   90.00
#
_symmetry.space_group_name_H-M   'P 1'
#
loop_
_entity.id
_entity.type
_entity.pdbx_description
1 polymer ?
#
loop_
_entity_poly.entity_id
_entity_poly.type
_entity_poly.pdbx_seq_one_letter_code
_entity_poly.pdbx_strand_id
1 'polypeptide(L)' 'ELELKIPIISLAKKFEEIYFPGSKFPLRLKEDSKARNLLIQIRDEAHRFAIKYQRELRSKKMLEE' A
#
# COMPACT_ATOMS: atom_id res chain seq x y z
N GLU A 1 10.40 4.10 -23.03
CA GLU A 1 9.59 3.39 -22.01
C GLU A 1 9.49 1.91 -22.39
N LEU A 2 9.27 1.01 -21.43
CA LEU A 2 9.36 -0.44 -21.66
C LEU A 2 8.09 -1.09 -22.29
N GLU A 3 7.08 -0.33 -22.72
CA GLU A 3 5.81 -0.84 -23.33
C GLU A 3 5.10 -2.00 -22.58
N LEU A 4 5.40 -2.18 -21.30
CA LEU A 4 4.81 -3.25 -20.48
C LEU A 4 3.41 -2.87 -20.00
N LYS A 5 2.44 -3.75 -20.25
CA LYS A 5 1.08 -3.66 -19.71
C LYS A 5 1.00 -4.39 -18.38
N ILE A 6 1.36 -3.71 -17.30
CA ILE A 6 1.29 -4.26 -15.94
C ILE A 6 -0.04 -3.83 -15.29
N PRO A 7 -0.86 -4.75 -14.77
CA PRO A 7 -2.04 -4.38 -14.01
C PRO A 7 -1.62 -3.71 -12.71
N ILE A 8 -2.25 -2.56 -12.41
CA ILE A 8 -1.98 -1.80 -11.19
C ILE A 8 -3.29 -1.49 -10.47
N ILE A 9 -3.22 -1.45 -9.13
CA ILE A 9 -4.33 -1.11 -8.25
C ILE A 9 -3.83 -0.23 -7.10
N SER A 10 -4.74 0.49 -6.47
CA SER A 10 -4.50 1.21 -5.21
C SER A 10 -5.52 0.81 -4.16
N LEU A 11 -5.12 0.78 -2.88
CA LEU A 11 -5.99 0.42 -1.76
C LEU A 11 -6.19 1.63 -0.82
N ALA A 12 -7.44 2.08 -0.67
CA ALA A 12 -7.77 3.21 0.20
C ALA A 12 -7.71 2.82 1.68
N LYS A 13 -7.07 3.67 2.49
CA LYS A 13 -6.78 3.39 3.91
C LYS A 13 -8.01 3.27 4.82
N LYS A 14 -9.10 3.99 4.53
CA LYS A 14 -10.24 4.09 5.45
C LYS A 14 -11.27 2.97 5.28
N PHE A 15 -11.56 2.60 4.03
CA PHE A 15 -12.65 1.67 3.69
C PHE A 15 -12.17 0.44 2.92
N GLU A 16 -10.87 0.32 2.66
CA GLU A 16 -10.28 -0.81 1.92
C GLU A 16 -10.86 -0.97 0.52
N GLU A 17 -11.15 0.17 -0.10
CA GLU A 17 -11.65 0.26 -1.46
C GLU A 17 -10.49 0.17 -2.46
N ILE A 18 -10.71 -0.61 -3.52
CA ILE A 18 -9.75 -0.83 -4.59
C ILE A 18 -10.03 0.16 -5.72
N TYR A 19 -9.02 0.92 -6.12
CA TYR A 19 -9.08 1.85 -7.24
C TYR A 19 -8.25 1.32 -8.41
N PHE A 20 -8.82 1.40 -9.60
CA PHE A 20 -8.17 1.01 -10.86
C PHE A 20 -7.92 2.26 -11.71
N PRO A 21 -6.81 2.32 -12.46
CA PRO A 21 -6.59 3.40 -13.42
C PRO A 21 -7.74 3.52 -14.40
N GLY A 22 -8.23 4.75 -14.60
CA GLY A 22 -9.33 5.04 -15.54
C GLY A 22 -10.73 4.66 -15.04
N SER A 23 -10.88 3.99 -13.90
CA SER A 23 -12.19 3.74 -13.29
C SER A 23 -12.61 4.91 -12.40
N LYS A 24 -13.85 5.37 -12.55
CA LYS A 24 -14.46 6.38 -11.66
C LYS A 24 -15.00 5.79 -10.36
N PHE A 25 -15.29 4.50 -10.34
CA PHE A 25 -15.92 3.83 -9.21
C PHE A 25 -14.96 2.82 -8.59
N PRO A 26 -14.78 2.86 -7.24
CA PRO A 26 -13.97 1.87 -6.56
C PRO A 26 -14.69 0.53 -6.47
N LEU A 27 -13.90 -0.53 -6.32
CA LEU A 27 -14.38 -1.85 -5.95
C LEU A 27 -14.24 -2.04 -4.43
N ARG A 28 -15.36 -2.27 -3.75
CA ARG A 28 -15.37 -2.65 -2.35
C ARG A 28 -15.56 -4.15 -2.21
N LEU A 29 -14.57 -4.82 -1.61
CA LEU A 29 -14.67 -6.24 -1.28
C LEU A 29 -15.45 -6.43 0.02
N LYS A 30 -16.12 -7.59 0.15
CA LYS A 30 -16.75 -7.99 1.40
C LYS A 30 -15.72 -8.14 2.52
N GLU A 31 -16.12 -7.90 3.76
CA GLU A 31 -15.22 -7.90 4.92
C GLU A 31 -14.64 -9.30 5.22
N ASP A 32 -15.39 -10.36 4.92
CA ASP A 32 -14.98 -11.77 5.05
C ASP A 32 -14.13 -12.27 3.87
N SER A 33 -13.89 -11.43 2.87
CA SER A 33 -13.13 -11.82 1.68
C SER A 33 -11.66 -12.04 1.99
N LYS A 34 -11.16 -13.23 1.69
CA LYS A 34 -9.71 -13.54 1.75
C LYS A 34 -8.88 -12.61 0.86
N ALA A 35 -9.41 -12.20 -0.30
CA ALA A 35 -8.72 -11.27 -1.19
C ALA A 35 -8.53 -9.89 -0.54
N ARG A 36 -9.54 -9.40 0.18
CA ARG A 36 -9.45 -8.14 0.93
C ARG A 36 -8.35 -8.22 1.99
N ASN A 37 -8.34 -9.30 2.76
CA ASN A 37 -7.37 -9.50 3.83
C ASN A 37 -5.93 -9.59 3.28
N LEU A 38 -5.73 -10.24 2.14
CA LEU A 38 -4.43 -10.29 1.47
C LEU A 38 -3.94 -8.90 1.05
N LEU A 39 -4.80 -8.09 0.44
CA LEU A 39 -4.44 -6.73 0.01
C LEU A 39 -4.07 -5.83 1.19
N ILE A 40 -4.79 -5.96 2.31
CA ILE A 40 -4.48 -5.25 3.56
C ILE A 40 -3.11 -5.67 4.07
N GLN A 41 -2.82 -6.97 4.14
CA GLN A 41 -1.52 -7.48 4.61
C GLN A 41 -0.35 -6.95 3.76
N ILE A 42 -0.50 -6.95 2.43
CA ILE A 42 0.52 -6.40 1.52
C ILE A 42 0.77 -4.91 1.81
N ARG A 43 -0.29 -4.12 1.98
CA ARG A 43 -0.16 -2.70 2.31
C ARG A 43 0.50 -2.49 3.66
N ASP A 44 0.10 -3.24 4.67
CA ASP A 44 0.60 -3.08 6.02
C ASP A 44 2.09 -3.44 6.08
N GLU A 45 2.52 -4.43 5.32
CA GLU A 45 3.93 -4.79 5.18
C GLU A 45 4.74 -3.72 4.45
N ALA A 46 4.22 -3.16 3.37
CA ALA A 46 4.85 -2.02 2.70
C ALA A 46 4.96 -0.80 3.63
N HIS A 47 3.93 -0.54 4.44
CA HIS A 47 3.93 0.54 5.42
C HIS A 47 4.94 0.29 6.56
N ARG A 48 4.99 -0.94 7.09
CA ARG A 48 5.94 -1.38 8.11
C ARG A 48 7.37 -1.19 7.63
N PHE A 49 7.66 -1.61 6.40
CA PHE A 49 8.98 -1.45 5.77
C PHE A 49 9.37 0.03 5.66
N ALA A 50 8.48 0.87 5.14
CA ALA A 50 8.74 2.31 5.00
C ALA A 50 8.98 3.00 6.36
N ILE A 51 8.16 2.68 7.37
CA ILE A 51 8.32 3.22 8.73
C ILE A 51 9.65 2.78 9.34
N LYS A 52 10.03 1.51 9.20
CA LYS A 52 11.30 0.99 9.71
C LYS A 52 12.47 1.79 9.15
N TYR A 53 12.52 1.96 7.82
CA TYR A 53 13.58 2.71 7.16
C TYR A 53 13.63 4.17 7.64
N GLN A 54 12.47 4.84 7.74
CA GLN A 54 12.42 6.21 8.24
C GLN A 54 12.91 6.34 9.69
N ARG A 55 12.63 5.34 10.54
CA ARG A 55 13.13 5.31 11.93
C ARG A 55 14.66 5.19 11.98
N GLU A 56 15.24 4.31 11.16
CA GLU A 56 16.71 4.14 11.06
C GLU A 56 17.40 5.43 10.59
N LEU A 57 16.83 6.13 9.60
CA LEU A 57 17.35 7.42 9.16
C LEU A 57 17.31 8.48 10.27
N ARG A 58 16.20 8.53 11.03
CA ARG A 58 16.06 9.47 12.15
C ARG A 58 17.04 9.18 13.28
N SER A 59 17.25 7.91 13.62
CA SER A 59 18.20 7.54 14.69
C SER A 59 19.64 7.86 14.32
N LYS A 60 20.04 7.69 13.05
CA LYS A 60 21.38 8.08 12.59
C LYS A 60 21.61 9.58 12.72
N LYS A 61 20.64 10.39 12.28
CA LYS A 61 20.72 11.85 12.39
C LYS A 61 20.89 12.32 13.84
N MET A 62 20.19 11.69 14.79
CA MET A 62 20.30 12.03 16.21
C MET A 62 21.64 11.66 16.85
N LEU A 63 22.41 10.73 16.26
CA LEU A 63 23.74 10.34 16.74
C LEU A 63 24.86 11.19 16.14
N GLU A 64 24.57 11.93 15.08
CA GLU A 64 25.50 12.84 14.39
C GLU A 64 25.44 14.28 14.94
N GLU A 65 24.46 14.59 15.80
CA GLU A 65 24.32 15.83 16.59
C GLU A 65 24.87 15.64 18.01
#